data_AF-A0A145PKN5-F1
#
_entry.id   AF-A0A145PKN5-F1
#
_cell.length_a   1.000
_cell.length_b   1.000
_cell.length_c   1.000
_cell.angle_alpha   90.00
_cell.angle_beta   90.00
_cell.angle_gamma   90.00
#
_symmetry.space_group_name_H-M   'P 1'
#
loop_
_entity.id
_entity.type
_entity.pdbx_description
1 polymer ?
#
loop_
_entity_poly.entity_id
_entity_poly.type
_entity_poly.pdbx_seq_one_letter_code
_entity_poly.pdbx_strand_id
1 'polypeptide(L)'
;NALVDLPAPSNISAWWNFGSLLGLCLATQILTGLFLAMHYTSDISMAFSSVAHICRDVNYGWLIRNIHANGASMFFICIYLHIGRGLYYGSYTYKETWNIGVILLLLTMMTAFVGYVLPWGQMSFWGATVITNLLSAVPYIGNTLVQWIWGGFSVDNATLTRFFAFHFLFPFIIAAATMVHLLFLHETGSNNPVGLNSDLDKIPFHPYYSYKDLVGFTLVLIALTSLALFSPNLLGDPDNFTPANPLVTPPHIKPEWYFLFAYAILRSIPNKLG
;
A
#
# COMPACT_ATOMS: atom_id res chain seq x y z
N ASN A 1 -4.57 -8.88 27.43
CA ASN A 1 -3.11 -8.69 27.41
C ASN A 1 -2.58 -7.87 26.23
N ALA A 2 -3.13 -7.94 25.00
CA ALA A 2 -2.54 -7.24 23.84
C ALA A 2 -2.97 -5.76 23.64
N LEU A 3 -4.07 -5.30 24.25
CA LEU A 3 -4.62 -3.96 24.02
C LEU A 3 -5.08 -3.23 25.28
N VAL A 4 -5.57 -3.93 26.32
CA VAL A 4 -6.05 -3.27 27.55
C VAL A 4 -4.89 -3.10 28.53
N ASP A 5 -4.40 -4.22 29.06
CA ASP A 5 -3.35 -4.24 30.09
C ASP A 5 -1.92 -4.25 29.53
N LEU A 6 -1.74 -3.98 28.23
CA LEU A 6 -0.41 -3.98 27.61
C LEU A 6 0.45 -2.86 28.23
N PRO A 7 1.61 -3.16 28.85
CA PRO A 7 2.48 -2.15 29.42
C PRO A 7 3.21 -1.37 28.32
N ALA A 8 2.99 -0.07 28.25
CA ALA A 8 3.60 0.82 27.26
C ALA A 8 4.44 1.92 27.95
N PRO A 9 5.57 2.37 27.37
CA PRO A 9 6.34 3.48 27.92
C PRO A 9 5.44 4.72 28.08
N SER A 10 5.54 5.46 29.18
CA SER A 10 4.69 6.63 29.46
C SER A 10 4.88 7.81 28.48
N ASN A 11 6.00 7.85 27.77
CA ASN A 11 6.49 9.02 27.03
C ASN A 11 6.51 8.84 25.50
N ILE A 12 5.85 7.83 24.92
CA ILE A 12 5.82 7.69 23.46
C ILE A 12 5.02 8.83 22.82
N SER A 13 5.59 9.46 21.79
CA SER A 13 5.05 10.65 21.12
C SER A 13 4.00 10.31 20.05
N ALA A 14 3.51 11.30 19.30
CA ALA A 14 2.54 11.06 18.21
C ALA A 14 3.09 10.15 17.10
N TRP A 15 4.42 10.07 16.96
CA TRP A 15 5.07 9.18 16.00
C TRP A 15 4.77 7.69 16.23
N TRP A 16 4.34 7.30 17.44
CA TRP A 16 3.94 5.92 17.72
C TRP A 16 2.54 5.57 17.22
N ASN A 17 1.69 6.56 16.92
CA ASN A 17 0.35 6.31 16.37
C ASN A 17 0.38 5.70 14.96
N PHE A 18 1.46 5.87 14.19
CA PHE A 18 1.51 5.34 12.82
C PHE A 18 1.42 3.82 12.74
N GLY A 19 1.67 3.08 13.83
CA GLY A 19 1.41 1.64 13.87
C GLY A 19 -0.09 1.31 13.81
N SER A 20 -0.89 1.95 14.67
CA SER A 20 -2.35 1.77 14.69
C SER A 20 -3.01 2.36 13.45
N LEU A 21 -2.51 3.49 12.92
CA LEU A 21 -3.02 4.09 11.68
C LEU A 21 -2.81 3.20 10.46
N LEU A 22 -1.71 2.44 10.39
CA LEU A 22 -1.50 1.43 9.34
C LEU A 22 -2.53 0.29 9.44
N GLY A 23 -2.88 -0.14 10.65
CA GLY A 23 -3.97 -1.09 10.87
C GLY A 23 -5.32 -0.55 10.38
N LEU A 24 -5.63 0.72 10.66
CA LEU A 24 -6.82 1.41 10.15
C LEU A 24 -6.82 1.50 8.61
N CYS A 25 -5.68 1.85 8.01
CA CYS A 25 -5.53 1.89 6.55
C CYS A 25 -5.78 0.52 5.94
N LEU A 26 -5.19 -0.55 6.49
CA LEU A 26 -5.39 -1.92 6.01
C LEU A 26 -6.85 -2.35 6.10
N ALA A 27 -7.51 -2.11 7.24
CA ALA A 27 -8.93 -2.42 7.39
C ALA A 27 -9.79 -1.64 6.37
N THR A 28 -9.49 -0.35 6.16
CA THR A 28 -10.19 0.49 5.18
C THR A 28 -10.01 -0.04 3.76
N GLN A 29 -8.78 -0.42 3.37
CA GLN A 29 -8.49 -0.99 2.05
C GLN A 29 -9.18 -2.34 1.83
N ILE A 30 -9.17 -3.24 2.82
CA ILE A 30 -9.85 -4.54 2.73
C ILE A 30 -11.35 -4.34 2.55
N LEU A 31 -11.97 -3.51 3.40
CA LEU A 31 -13.41 -3.28 3.33
C LEU A 31 -13.82 -2.66 1.99
N THR A 32 -13.22 -1.52 1.62
CA THR A 32 -13.55 -0.87 0.35
C THR A 32 -13.20 -1.73 -0.85
N GLY A 33 -12.08 -2.45 -0.82
CA GLY A 33 -11.65 -3.36 -1.88
C GLY A 33 -12.61 -4.52 -2.10
N LEU A 34 -13.14 -5.11 -1.01
CA LEU A 34 -14.16 -6.16 -1.10
C LEU A 34 -15.45 -5.65 -1.79
N PHE A 35 -15.94 -4.47 -1.41
CA PHE A 35 -17.12 -3.88 -2.07
C PHE A 35 -16.86 -3.55 -3.54
N LEU A 36 -15.68 -3.05 -3.89
CA LEU A 36 -15.31 -2.82 -5.30
C LEU A 36 -15.24 -4.14 -6.08
N ALA A 37 -14.67 -5.19 -5.50
CA ALA A 37 -14.53 -6.49 -6.12
C ALA A 37 -15.88 -7.16 -6.44
N MET A 38 -16.95 -6.85 -5.70
CA MET A 38 -18.31 -7.35 -6.00
C MET A 38 -18.88 -6.82 -7.33
N HIS A 39 -18.30 -5.74 -7.87
CA HIS A 39 -18.79 -5.06 -9.07
C HIS A 39 -17.73 -4.99 -10.19
N TYR A 40 -16.48 -5.31 -9.89
CA TYR A 40 -15.37 -5.29 -10.84
C TYR A 40 -15.34 -6.57 -11.69
N THR A 41 -14.94 -6.45 -12.96
CA THR A 41 -14.73 -7.60 -13.86
C THR A 41 -13.31 -7.61 -14.41
N SER A 42 -12.56 -8.67 -14.13
CA SER A 42 -11.17 -8.84 -14.57
C SER A 42 -11.06 -9.39 -16.00
N ASP A 43 -11.65 -8.70 -16.96
CA ASP A 43 -11.47 -8.97 -18.39
C ASP A 43 -11.07 -7.67 -19.10
N ILE A 44 -10.06 -7.70 -19.96
CA ILE A 44 -9.49 -6.47 -20.57
C ILE A 44 -10.52 -5.68 -21.39
N SER A 45 -11.55 -6.32 -21.92
CA SER A 45 -12.62 -5.65 -22.66
C SER A 45 -13.61 -4.92 -21.76
N MET A 46 -13.70 -5.33 -20.49
CA MET A 46 -14.70 -4.82 -19.53
C MET A 46 -14.09 -4.09 -18.34
N ALA A 47 -12.83 -4.31 -17.98
CA ALA A 47 -12.24 -3.84 -16.72
C ALA A 47 -12.39 -2.33 -16.52
N PHE A 48 -11.96 -1.53 -17.49
CA PHE A 48 -12.12 -0.07 -17.47
C PHE A 48 -13.59 0.35 -17.34
N SER A 49 -14.47 -0.27 -18.14
CA SER A 49 -15.90 0.02 -18.12
C SER A 49 -16.59 -0.40 -16.82
N SER A 50 -16.13 -1.48 -16.16
CA SER A 50 -16.67 -1.94 -14.87
C SER A 50 -16.32 -0.97 -13.75
N VAL A 51 -15.12 -0.38 -13.76
CA VAL A 51 -14.73 0.69 -12.84
C VAL A 51 -15.56 1.96 -13.09
N ALA A 52 -15.82 2.30 -14.35
CA ALA A 52 -16.70 3.41 -14.70
C ALA A 52 -18.15 3.17 -14.21
N HIS A 53 -18.68 1.95 -14.39
CA HIS A 53 -19.99 1.52 -13.89
C HIS A 53 -20.06 1.63 -12.35
N ILE A 54 -19.02 1.18 -11.62
CA ILE A 54 -18.95 1.37 -10.16
C ILE A 54 -19.11 2.84 -9.79
N CYS A 55 -18.43 3.74 -10.50
CA CYS A 55 -18.47 5.16 -10.15
C CYS A 55 -19.79 5.84 -10.55
N ARG A 56 -20.51 5.34 -11.55
CA ARG A 56 -21.67 6.03 -12.15
C ARG A 56 -23.01 5.44 -11.73
N ASP A 57 -23.09 4.12 -11.59
CA ASP A 57 -24.35 3.40 -11.50
C ASP A 57 -24.53 2.65 -10.16
N VAL A 58 -23.43 2.32 -9.47
CA VAL A 58 -23.50 1.70 -8.14
C VAL A 58 -23.71 2.78 -7.06
N ASN A 59 -24.71 2.56 -6.19
CA ASN A 59 -25.00 3.45 -5.07
C ASN A 59 -23.75 3.66 -4.19
N TYR A 60 -23.33 4.91 -4.05
CA TYR A 60 -22.09 5.30 -3.35
C TYR A 60 -20.79 4.68 -3.90
N GLY A 61 -20.82 4.02 -5.07
CA GLY A 61 -19.65 3.37 -5.63
C GLY A 61 -18.51 4.33 -5.96
N TRP A 62 -18.83 5.58 -6.38
CA TRP A 62 -17.82 6.64 -6.54
C TRP A 62 -17.09 6.96 -5.24
N LEU A 63 -17.80 6.99 -4.11
CA LEU A 63 -17.22 7.31 -2.81
C LEU A 63 -16.32 6.16 -2.35
N ILE A 64 -16.80 4.92 -2.45
CA ILE A 64 -16.02 3.71 -2.13
C ILE A 64 -14.74 3.67 -2.98
N ARG A 65 -14.85 3.91 -4.30
CA ARG A 65 -13.71 3.93 -5.21
C ARG A 65 -12.72 5.04 -4.85
N ASN A 66 -13.20 6.24 -4.54
CA ASN A 66 -12.34 7.36 -4.17
C ASN A 66 -11.66 7.16 -2.82
N ILE A 67 -12.34 6.58 -1.83
CA ILE A 67 -11.75 6.18 -0.55
C ILE A 67 -10.69 5.10 -0.78
N HIS A 68 -10.94 4.10 -1.62
CA HIS A 68 -9.96 3.03 -1.88
C HIS A 68 -8.70 3.56 -2.57
N ALA A 69 -8.86 4.43 -3.57
CA ALA A 69 -7.73 5.02 -4.30
C ALA A 69 -6.91 5.98 -3.41
N ASN A 70 -7.56 6.91 -2.71
CA ASN A 70 -6.87 7.85 -1.82
C ASN A 70 -6.39 7.19 -0.53
N GLY A 71 -7.05 6.12 -0.08
CA GLY A 71 -6.66 5.30 1.06
C GLY A 71 -5.33 4.58 0.82
N ALA A 72 -5.05 4.15 -0.41
CA ALA A 72 -3.72 3.64 -0.78
C ALA A 72 -2.63 4.71 -0.57
N SER A 73 -2.88 5.96 -0.97
CA SER A 73 -1.95 7.07 -0.71
C SER A 73 -1.77 7.34 0.79
N MET A 74 -2.85 7.33 1.57
CA MET A 74 -2.76 7.49 3.03
C MET A 74 -1.98 6.35 3.69
N PHE A 75 -2.10 5.13 3.17
CA PHE A 75 -1.30 3.98 3.59
C PHE A 75 0.20 4.28 3.42
N PHE A 76 0.62 4.75 2.23
CA PHE A 76 2.04 5.06 1.99
C PHE A 76 2.55 6.26 2.79
N ILE A 77 1.73 7.28 3.02
CA ILE A 77 2.08 8.37 3.94
C ILE A 77 2.36 7.79 5.34
N CYS A 78 1.44 6.97 5.86
CA CYS A 78 1.59 6.37 7.18
C CYS A 78 2.81 5.44 7.25
N ILE A 79 3.07 4.63 6.22
CA ILE A 79 4.17 3.66 6.26
C ILE A 79 5.52 4.35 6.21
N TYR A 80 5.67 5.42 5.42
CA TYR A 80 6.90 6.20 5.38
C TYR A 80 7.17 6.94 6.69
N LEU A 81 6.13 7.51 7.32
CA LEU A 81 6.27 8.14 8.65
C LEU A 81 6.59 7.10 9.74
N HIS A 82 6.00 5.91 9.65
CA HIS A 82 6.29 4.80 10.55
C HIS A 82 7.75 4.32 10.43
N ILE A 83 8.25 4.15 9.21
CA ILE A 83 9.64 3.80 8.92
C ILE A 83 10.58 4.92 9.39
N GLY A 84 10.26 6.18 9.08
CA GLY A 84 11.03 7.35 9.50
C GLY A 84 11.19 7.43 11.01
N ARG A 85 10.10 7.21 11.77
CA ARG A 85 10.15 7.06 13.23
C ARG A 85 11.10 5.94 13.63
N GLY A 86 10.99 4.78 13.00
CA GLY A 86 11.79 3.61 13.35
C GLY A 86 13.29 3.84 13.13
N LEU A 87 13.67 4.56 12.06
CA LEU A 87 15.03 4.99 11.80
C LEU A 87 15.51 6.02 12.82
N TYR A 88 14.72 7.09 13.04
CA TYR A 88 15.11 8.21 13.90
C TYR A 88 15.34 7.80 15.36
N TYR A 89 14.48 6.92 15.90
CA TYR A 89 14.57 6.49 17.30
C TYR A 89 15.31 5.16 17.47
N GLY A 90 16.00 4.63 16.45
CA GLY A 90 16.76 3.39 16.59
C GLY A 90 15.92 2.14 16.83
N SER A 91 14.64 2.15 16.45
CA SER A 91 13.72 1.01 16.68
C SER A 91 14.02 -0.19 15.77
N TYR A 92 14.86 -0.01 14.74
CA TYR A 92 15.38 -1.10 13.90
C TYR A 92 16.26 -2.09 14.67
N THR A 93 16.67 -1.76 15.91
CA THR A 93 17.40 -2.68 16.80
C THR A 93 16.55 -3.88 17.23
N TYR A 94 15.22 -3.79 17.19
CA TYR A 94 14.31 -4.93 17.31
C TYR A 94 14.24 -5.67 15.98
N LYS A 95 15.24 -6.51 15.72
CA LYS A 95 15.55 -7.05 14.38
C LYS A 95 14.41 -7.84 13.77
N GLU A 96 13.73 -8.65 14.57
CA GLU A 96 12.63 -9.53 14.17
C GLU A 96 11.45 -8.68 13.72
N THR A 97 11.01 -7.76 14.58
CA THR A 97 9.96 -6.77 14.30
C THR A 97 10.32 -5.92 13.06
N TRP A 98 11.56 -5.43 12.98
CA TRP A 98 12.03 -4.61 11.88
C TRP A 98 12.03 -5.34 10.54
N ASN A 99 12.59 -6.56 10.50
CA ASN A 99 12.66 -7.36 9.28
C ASN A 99 11.26 -7.76 8.77
N ILE A 100 10.32 -8.06 9.68
CA ILE A 100 8.91 -8.25 9.28
C ILE A 100 8.33 -6.93 8.77
N GLY A 101 8.69 -5.79 9.36
CA GLY A 101 8.33 -4.47 8.85
C GLY A 101 8.80 -4.23 7.40
N VAL A 102 10.01 -4.68 7.06
CA VAL A 102 10.51 -4.64 5.67
C VAL A 102 9.68 -5.55 4.75
N ILE A 103 9.34 -6.77 5.19
CA ILE A 103 8.45 -7.67 4.44
C ILE A 103 7.09 -7.03 4.21
N LEU A 104 6.49 -6.40 5.24
CA LEU A 104 5.22 -5.69 5.15
C LEU A 104 5.28 -4.53 4.15
N LEU A 105 6.37 -3.77 4.12
CA LEU A 105 6.58 -2.72 3.12
C LEU A 105 6.57 -3.30 1.70
N LEU A 106 7.35 -4.36 1.46
CA LEU A 106 7.43 -4.99 0.13
C LEU A 106 6.08 -5.58 -0.32
N LEU A 107 5.35 -6.24 0.59
CA LEU A 107 4.01 -6.74 0.31
C LEU A 107 3.02 -5.60 0.01
N THR A 108 3.08 -4.50 0.75
CA THR A 108 2.23 -3.32 0.52
C THR A 108 2.53 -2.69 -0.84
N MET A 109 3.82 -2.55 -1.19
CA MET A 109 4.26 -2.07 -2.51
C MET A 109 3.75 -2.97 -3.63
N MET A 110 3.90 -4.29 -3.49
CA MET A 110 3.42 -5.25 -4.48
C MET A 110 1.89 -5.17 -4.64
N THR A 111 1.16 -5.14 -3.53
CA THR A 111 -0.30 -5.04 -3.50
C THR A 111 -0.79 -3.78 -4.20
N ALA A 112 -0.22 -2.62 -3.87
CA ALA A 112 -0.60 -1.35 -4.48
C ALA A 112 -0.27 -1.31 -5.98
N PHE A 113 0.88 -1.84 -6.39
CA PHE A 113 1.25 -1.93 -7.80
C PHE A 113 0.25 -2.77 -8.59
N VAL A 114 -0.05 -4.01 -8.17
CA VAL A 114 -1.00 -4.85 -8.92
C VAL A 114 -2.43 -4.30 -8.86
N GLY A 115 -2.80 -3.58 -7.79
CA GLY A 115 -4.08 -2.88 -7.68
C GLY A 115 -4.22 -1.72 -8.67
N TYR A 116 -3.14 -0.97 -8.88
CA TYR A 116 -3.11 0.13 -9.84
C TYR A 116 -3.28 -0.34 -11.30
N VAL A 117 -3.02 -1.61 -11.59
CA VAL A 117 -3.22 -2.18 -12.94
C VAL A 117 -4.70 -2.45 -13.24
N LEU A 118 -5.52 -2.71 -12.21
CA LEU A 118 -6.90 -3.19 -12.36
C LEU A 118 -7.84 -2.24 -13.13
N PRO A 119 -7.76 -0.91 -13.00
CA PRO A 119 -8.61 -0.02 -13.80
C PRO A 119 -8.35 -0.10 -15.31
N TRP A 120 -7.25 -0.71 -15.75
CA TRP A 120 -6.88 -0.90 -17.15
C TRP A 120 -6.89 0.39 -17.99
N GLY A 121 -6.41 1.49 -17.38
CA GLY A 121 -6.12 2.74 -18.08
C GLY A 121 -4.71 2.77 -18.69
N GLN A 122 -4.34 3.88 -19.34
CA GLN A 122 -3.02 4.02 -19.97
C GLN A 122 -1.87 3.85 -18.98
N MET A 123 -1.89 4.54 -17.83
CA MET A 123 -0.82 4.42 -16.83
C MET A 123 -0.81 3.05 -16.16
N SER A 124 -1.97 2.44 -15.95
CA SER A 124 -2.10 1.06 -15.49
C SER A 124 -1.34 0.08 -16.40
N PHE A 125 -1.64 0.09 -17.70
CA PHE A 125 -1.09 -0.85 -18.67
C PHE A 125 0.41 -0.63 -18.91
N TRP A 126 0.81 0.62 -19.15
CA TRP A 126 2.21 0.94 -19.44
C TRP A 126 3.09 0.83 -18.21
N GLY A 127 2.56 1.18 -17.03
CA GLY A 127 3.22 0.92 -15.75
C GLY A 127 3.45 -0.57 -15.52
N ALA A 128 2.45 -1.41 -15.77
CA ALA A 128 2.58 -2.87 -15.71
C ALA A 128 3.69 -3.37 -16.64
N THR A 129 3.67 -2.92 -17.90
CA THR A 129 4.64 -3.29 -18.93
C THR A 129 6.06 -2.94 -18.53
N VAL A 130 6.31 -1.69 -18.12
CA VAL A 130 7.66 -1.22 -17.79
C VAL A 130 8.19 -1.91 -16.52
N ILE A 131 7.41 -1.93 -15.44
CA ILE A 131 7.86 -2.40 -14.13
C ILE A 131 8.14 -3.91 -14.15
N THR A 132 7.24 -4.71 -14.72
CA THR A 132 7.44 -6.17 -14.77
C THR A 132 8.60 -6.55 -15.70
N ASN A 133 8.83 -5.80 -16.78
CA ASN A 133 9.95 -6.04 -17.70
C ASN A 133 11.33 -5.71 -17.10
N LEU A 134 11.40 -5.11 -15.91
CA LEU A 134 12.68 -4.99 -15.17
C LEU A 134 13.26 -6.37 -14.82
N LEU A 135 12.41 -7.38 -14.60
CA LEU A 135 12.85 -8.75 -14.35
C LEU A 135 13.58 -9.37 -15.55
N SER A 136 13.39 -8.82 -16.76
CA SER A 136 14.13 -9.27 -17.94
C SER A 136 15.63 -8.97 -17.84
N ALA A 137 16.06 -8.12 -16.90
CA ALA A 137 17.48 -7.85 -16.64
C ALA A 137 18.19 -9.02 -15.94
N VAL A 138 17.44 -9.94 -15.29
CA VAL A 138 18.01 -11.09 -14.60
C VAL A 138 18.72 -12.02 -15.60
N PRO A 139 20.03 -12.29 -15.44
CA PRO A 139 20.76 -13.14 -16.37
C PRO A 139 20.15 -14.53 -16.52
N TYR A 140 20.20 -15.06 -17.74
CA TYR A 140 19.75 -16.40 -18.15
C TYR A 140 18.24 -16.64 -18.10
N ILE A 141 17.56 -16.26 -17.02
CA ILE A 141 16.15 -16.61 -16.76
C ILE A 141 15.18 -15.44 -16.89
N GLY A 142 15.66 -14.21 -17.08
CA GLY A 142 14.84 -13.00 -17.02
C GLY A 142 13.65 -12.98 -17.97
N ASN A 143 13.86 -13.32 -19.26
CA ASN A 143 12.78 -13.35 -20.24
C ASN A 143 11.71 -14.40 -19.89
N THR A 144 12.14 -15.57 -19.40
CA THR A 144 11.23 -16.63 -18.95
C THR A 144 10.40 -16.17 -17.75
N LEU A 145 11.01 -15.46 -16.79
CA LEU A 145 10.28 -14.91 -15.64
C LEU A 145 9.22 -13.88 -16.06
N VAL A 146 9.57 -12.97 -16.97
CA VAL A 146 8.64 -11.94 -17.47
C VAL A 146 7.44 -12.58 -18.17
N GLN A 147 7.69 -13.49 -19.12
CA GLN A 147 6.61 -14.17 -19.85
C GLN A 147 5.77 -15.07 -18.94
N TRP A 148 6.39 -15.68 -17.92
CA TRP A 148 5.66 -16.45 -16.91
C TRP A 148 4.73 -15.57 -16.08
N ILE A 149 5.19 -14.39 -15.63
CA ILE A 149 4.38 -13.41 -14.91
C ILE A 149 3.26 -12.86 -15.79
N TRP A 150 3.49 -12.60 -17.07
CA TRP A 150 2.45 -12.17 -17.99
C TRP A 150 1.48 -13.30 -18.37
N GLY A 151 1.97 -14.54 -18.41
CA GLY A 151 1.23 -15.66 -18.99
C GLY A 151 1.09 -15.56 -20.50
N GLY A 152 2.08 -14.95 -21.16
CA GLY A 152 2.05 -14.64 -22.57
C GLY A 152 3.26 -13.80 -22.97
N PHE A 153 3.24 -13.27 -24.19
CA PHE A 153 4.35 -12.48 -24.75
C PHE A 153 4.29 -10.99 -24.42
N SER A 154 3.17 -10.52 -23.87
CA SER A 154 2.96 -9.14 -23.46
C SER A 154 1.96 -9.08 -22.30
N VAL A 155 1.82 -7.91 -21.67
CA VAL A 155 0.74 -7.66 -20.71
C VAL A 155 -0.60 -7.74 -21.44
N ASP A 156 -1.46 -8.67 -21.04
CA ASP A 156 -2.74 -8.95 -21.70
C ASP A 156 -3.76 -9.51 -20.68
N ASN A 157 -4.88 -10.10 -21.14
CA ASN A 157 -5.97 -10.59 -20.29
C ASN A 157 -5.51 -11.57 -19.21
N ALA A 158 -4.60 -12.48 -19.55
CA ALA A 158 -4.02 -13.42 -18.58
C ALA A 158 -3.31 -12.70 -17.42
N THR A 159 -2.65 -11.57 -17.69
CA THR A 159 -1.98 -10.72 -16.70
C THR A 159 -3.00 -10.00 -15.82
N LEU A 160 -4.07 -9.46 -16.40
CA LEU A 160 -5.07 -8.73 -15.63
C LEU A 160 -5.81 -9.64 -14.63
N THR A 161 -6.24 -10.81 -15.10
CA THR A 161 -6.98 -11.78 -14.26
C THR A 161 -6.15 -12.26 -13.07
N ARG A 162 -4.87 -12.58 -13.28
CA ARG A 162 -3.99 -12.99 -12.17
C ARG A 162 -3.65 -11.82 -11.24
N PHE A 163 -3.48 -10.60 -11.77
CA PHE A 163 -3.18 -9.43 -10.95
C PHE A 163 -4.37 -9.10 -10.05
N PHE A 164 -5.60 -9.28 -10.52
CA PHE A 164 -6.79 -9.22 -9.67
C PHE A 164 -6.73 -10.25 -8.54
N ALA A 165 -6.45 -11.52 -8.85
CA ALA A 165 -6.32 -12.56 -7.83
C ALA A 165 -5.21 -12.27 -6.80
N PHE A 166 -4.04 -11.82 -7.23
CA PHE A 166 -2.94 -11.42 -6.34
C PHE A 166 -3.29 -10.20 -5.50
N HIS A 167 -3.89 -9.17 -6.11
CA HIS A 167 -4.32 -7.97 -5.40
C HIS A 167 -5.38 -8.28 -4.34
N PHE A 168 -6.26 -9.25 -4.61
CA PHE A 168 -7.24 -9.70 -3.63
C PHE A 168 -6.59 -10.49 -2.48
N LEU A 169 -5.63 -11.35 -2.77
CA LEU A 169 -4.99 -12.23 -1.78
C LEU A 169 -4.04 -11.47 -0.83
N PHE A 170 -3.18 -10.61 -1.36
CA PHE A 170 -2.09 -10.01 -0.58
C PHE A 170 -2.52 -9.18 0.64
N PRO A 171 -3.62 -8.40 0.64
CA PRO A 171 -4.10 -7.71 1.83
C PRO A 171 -4.33 -8.64 3.03
N PHE A 172 -4.79 -9.87 2.80
CA PHE A 172 -4.98 -10.87 3.86
C PHE A 172 -3.65 -11.45 4.35
N ILE A 173 -2.67 -11.62 3.46
CA ILE A 173 -1.30 -11.99 3.85
C ILE A 173 -0.65 -10.87 4.66
N ILE A 174 -0.85 -9.60 4.27
CA ILE A 174 -0.41 -8.43 5.04
C ILE A 174 -1.03 -8.46 6.44
N ALA A 175 -2.34 -8.70 6.56
CA ALA A 175 -3.01 -8.80 7.86
C ALA A 175 -2.38 -9.89 8.74
N ALA A 176 -2.12 -11.08 8.20
CA ALA A 176 -1.44 -12.16 8.93
C ALA A 176 -0.01 -11.76 9.34
N ALA A 177 0.77 -11.17 8.43
CA ALA A 177 2.12 -10.70 8.72
C ALA A 177 2.14 -9.56 9.76
N THR A 178 1.11 -8.69 9.80
CA THR A 178 0.95 -7.68 10.84
C THR A 178 0.75 -8.31 12.22
N MET A 179 0.03 -9.44 12.32
CA MET A 179 -0.09 -10.15 13.60
C MET A 179 1.26 -10.70 14.07
N VAL A 180 2.07 -11.23 13.15
CA VAL A 180 3.44 -11.70 13.48
C VAL A 180 4.34 -10.52 13.86
N HIS A 181 4.23 -9.39 13.17
CA HIS A 181 4.96 -8.16 13.50
C HIS A 181 4.66 -7.68 14.93
N LEU A 182 3.38 -7.66 15.31
CA LEU A 182 2.94 -7.28 16.65
C LEU A 182 3.35 -8.31 17.71
N LEU A 183 3.37 -9.59 17.37
CA LEU A 183 3.84 -10.65 18.27
C LEU A 183 5.29 -10.39 18.67
N PHE A 184 6.20 -10.22 17.70
CA PHE A 184 7.60 -9.91 18.02
C PHE A 184 7.78 -8.58 18.74
N LEU A 185 6.96 -7.56 18.43
CA LEU A 185 6.97 -6.30 19.18
C LEU A 185 6.55 -6.50 20.64
N HIS A 186 5.59 -7.40 20.92
CA HIS A 186 5.12 -7.65 22.27
C HIS A 186 6.12 -8.42 23.13
N GLU A 187 7.05 -9.18 22.53
CA GLU A 187 8.14 -9.83 23.26
C GLU A 187 9.10 -8.81 23.90
N THR A 188 9.38 -7.69 23.24
CA THR A 188 10.28 -6.65 23.77
C THR A 188 9.57 -5.44 24.37
N GLY A 189 8.32 -5.21 23.97
CA GLY A 189 7.62 -3.95 24.20
C GLY A 189 8.06 -2.84 23.25
N SER A 190 7.35 -1.71 23.31
CA SER A 190 7.67 -0.53 22.49
C SER A 190 8.93 0.17 22.97
N ASN A 191 9.73 0.66 22.02
CA ASN A 191 10.77 1.68 22.28
C ASN A 191 10.10 3.01 22.64
N ASN A 192 10.90 4.00 23.05
CA ASN A 192 10.45 5.35 23.38
C ASN A 192 11.40 6.45 22.86
N PRO A 193 10.99 7.73 22.88
CA PRO A 193 11.76 8.81 22.28
C PRO A 193 13.16 9.04 22.86
N VAL A 194 13.40 8.64 24.11
CA VAL A 194 14.69 8.82 24.79
C VAL A 194 15.65 7.65 24.50
N GLY A 195 15.13 6.51 24.03
CA GLY A 195 15.92 5.32 23.69
C GLY A 195 16.51 4.57 24.89
N LEU A 196 16.10 4.92 26.11
CA LEU A 196 16.47 4.23 27.35
C LEU A 196 15.41 3.20 27.73
N ASN A 197 15.76 2.21 28.56
CA ASN A 197 14.78 1.26 29.09
C ASN A 197 13.69 2.00 29.91
N SER A 198 12.43 1.79 29.55
CA SER A 198 11.25 2.41 30.18
C SER A 198 10.52 1.52 31.19
N ASP A 199 11.07 0.36 31.58
CA ASP A 199 10.45 -0.59 32.51
C ASP A 199 10.08 0.04 33.86
N LEU A 200 10.82 1.06 34.28
CA LEU A 200 10.57 1.82 35.52
C LEU A 200 9.35 2.75 35.42
N ASP A 201 8.87 3.07 34.21
CA ASP A 201 7.77 4.01 33.97
C ASP A 201 6.89 3.54 32.79
N LYS A 202 6.21 2.41 33.00
CA LYS A 202 5.17 1.92 32.10
C LYS A 202 3.78 2.23 32.62
N ILE A 203 2.89 2.56 31.69
CA ILE A 203 1.46 2.75 31.93
C ILE A 203 0.67 1.70 31.13
N PRO A 204 -0.55 1.32 31.57
CA PRO A 204 -1.38 0.44 30.77
C PRO A 204 -1.76 1.12 29.45
N PHE A 205 -1.91 0.34 28.38
CA PHE A 205 -2.28 0.89 27.08
C PHE A 205 -3.67 1.55 27.11
N HIS A 206 -4.65 0.90 27.74
CA HIS A 206 -5.94 1.51 28.02
C HIS A 206 -5.92 2.21 29.40
N PRO A 207 -6.42 3.46 29.52
CA PRO A 207 -7.07 4.28 28.50
C PRO A 207 -6.11 5.13 27.65
N TYR A 208 -4.87 5.31 28.10
CA TYR A 208 -3.95 6.35 27.61
C TYR A 208 -3.70 6.31 26.10
N TYR A 209 -3.21 5.18 25.59
CA TYR A 209 -2.88 5.03 24.18
C TYR A 209 -4.11 4.70 23.33
N SER A 210 -5.13 4.05 23.89
CA SER A 210 -6.38 3.83 23.17
C SER A 210 -7.10 5.14 22.78
N TYR A 211 -7.16 6.13 23.67
CA TYR A 211 -7.74 7.44 23.32
C TYR A 211 -6.83 8.26 22.44
N LYS A 212 -5.51 8.19 22.66
CA LYS A 212 -4.55 8.85 21.76
C LYS A 212 -4.64 8.32 20.33
N ASP A 213 -4.81 7.01 20.17
CA ASP A 213 -5.03 6.37 18.87
C ASP A 213 -6.36 6.81 18.24
N LEU A 214 -7.43 6.92 19.03
CA LEU A 214 -8.71 7.42 18.52
C LEU A 214 -8.62 8.85 17.95
N VAL A 215 -7.82 9.72 18.58
CA VAL A 215 -7.52 11.05 18.03
C VAL A 215 -6.80 10.92 16.69
N GLY A 216 -5.77 10.07 16.61
CA GLY A 216 -5.06 9.79 15.36
C GLY A 216 -6.00 9.28 14.25
N PHE A 217 -6.89 8.35 14.58
CA PHE A 217 -7.88 7.79 13.65
C PHE A 217 -8.79 8.88 13.10
N THR A 218 -9.30 9.74 13.99
CA THR A 218 -10.16 10.86 13.61
C THR A 218 -9.45 11.80 12.62
N LEU A 219 -8.19 12.15 12.88
CA LEU A 219 -7.41 13.02 11.99
C LEU A 219 -7.18 12.41 10.61
N VAL A 220 -6.77 11.13 10.54
CA VAL A 220 -6.54 10.46 9.25
C VAL A 220 -7.84 10.25 8.48
N LEU A 221 -8.94 9.92 9.16
CA LEU A 221 -10.25 9.80 8.51
C LEU A 221 -10.75 11.14 7.97
N ILE A 222 -10.57 12.23 8.71
CA ILE A 222 -10.89 13.59 8.21
C ILE A 222 -10.04 13.91 6.98
N ALA A 223 -8.74 13.65 7.01
CA ALA A 223 -7.86 13.90 5.87
C ALA A 223 -8.25 13.06 4.63
N LEU A 224 -8.50 11.76 4.82
CA LEU A 224 -8.90 10.83 3.76
C LEU A 224 -10.25 11.22 3.15
N THR A 225 -11.25 11.49 3.99
CA THR A 225 -12.58 11.88 3.51
C THR A 225 -12.57 13.25 2.85
N SER A 226 -11.82 14.22 3.38
CA SER A 226 -11.65 15.53 2.74
C SER A 226 -11.02 15.39 1.36
N LEU A 227 -9.98 14.57 1.23
CA LEU A 227 -9.35 14.29 -0.06
C LEU A 227 -10.33 13.59 -1.02
N ALA A 228 -11.02 12.54 -0.56
CA ALA A 228 -11.95 11.77 -1.39
C ALA A 228 -13.23 12.55 -1.81
N LEU A 229 -13.62 13.58 -1.06
CA LEU A 229 -14.82 14.39 -1.34
C LEU A 229 -14.50 15.67 -2.13
N PHE A 230 -13.46 16.41 -1.74
CA PHE A 230 -13.17 17.73 -2.32
C PHE A 230 -12.16 17.67 -3.47
N SER A 231 -11.16 16.77 -3.39
CA SER A 231 -10.06 16.70 -4.36
C SER A 231 -9.68 15.25 -4.73
N PRO A 232 -10.64 14.40 -5.14
CA PRO A 232 -10.44 12.93 -5.23
C PRO A 232 -9.37 12.49 -6.21
N ASN A 233 -9.05 13.32 -7.21
CA ASN A 233 -8.08 13.03 -8.25
C ASN A 233 -6.74 13.77 -8.07
N LEU A 234 -6.53 14.47 -6.94
CA LEU A 234 -5.34 15.29 -6.72
C LEU A 234 -4.03 14.49 -6.76
N LEU A 235 -4.06 13.24 -6.28
CA LEU A 235 -2.87 12.39 -6.18
C LEU A 235 -2.73 11.38 -7.32
N GLY A 236 -3.72 11.29 -8.22
CA GLY A 236 -3.72 10.34 -9.34
C GLY A 236 -3.29 10.98 -10.65
N ASP A 237 -3.01 10.15 -11.66
CA ASP A 237 -2.63 10.62 -12.99
C ASP A 237 -3.84 10.73 -13.96
N PRO A 238 -4.03 11.86 -14.65
CA PRO A 238 -5.13 12.04 -15.61
C PRO A 238 -5.09 11.04 -16.78
N ASP A 239 -3.91 10.57 -17.19
CA ASP A 239 -3.81 9.61 -18.30
C ASP A 239 -4.49 8.28 -17.97
N ASN A 240 -4.65 7.95 -16.67
CA ASN A 240 -5.35 6.74 -16.25
C ASN A 240 -6.88 6.82 -16.40
N PHE A 241 -7.43 7.97 -16.82
CA PHE A 241 -8.82 8.11 -17.27
C PHE A 241 -9.01 7.84 -18.77
N THR A 242 -7.94 7.50 -19.49
CA THR A 242 -8.00 6.99 -20.86
C THR A 242 -7.82 5.47 -20.84
N PRO A 243 -8.69 4.69 -21.51
CA PRO A 243 -8.52 3.24 -21.60
C PRO A 243 -7.16 2.84 -22.17
N ALA A 244 -6.60 1.73 -21.70
CA ALA A 244 -5.33 1.22 -22.19
C ALA A 244 -5.33 1.01 -23.70
N ASN A 245 -4.32 1.53 -24.38
CA ASN A 245 -4.05 1.30 -25.79
C ASN A 245 -2.61 0.78 -25.95
N PRO A 246 -2.42 -0.51 -26.30
CA PRO A 246 -1.09 -1.10 -26.42
C PRO A 246 -0.26 -0.52 -27.57
N LEU A 247 -0.87 0.24 -28.49
CA LEU A 247 -0.21 0.87 -29.63
C LEU A 247 0.15 2.35 -29.38
N VAL A 248 -0.28 2.94 -28.26
CA VAL A 248 -0.08 4.35 -27.96
C VAL A 248 0.52 4.51 -26.56
N THR A 249 1.82 4.74 -26.52
CA THR A 249 2.58 5.02 -25.30
C THR A 249 2.37 6.48 -24.86
N PRO A 250 1.96 6.75 -23.60
CA PRO A 250 1.94 8.09 -23.06
C PRO A 250 3.32 8.76 -23.12
N PRO A 251 3.40 10.09 -23.32
CA PRO A 251 4.67 10.79 -23.43
C PRO A 251 5.53 10.69 -22.16
N HIS A 252 4.89 10.58 -20.98
CA HIS A 252 5.57 10.57 -19.68
C HIS A 252 5.04 9.45 -18.77
N ILE A 253 5.37 8.19 -19.08
CA ILE A 253 5.08 7.07 -18.19
C ILE A 253 5.84 7.25 -16.86
N LYS A 254 5.10 7.23 -15.76
CA LYS A 254 5.63 7.27 -14.39
C LYS A 254 4.73 6.44 -13.48
N PRO A 255 5.25 5.89 -12.38
CA PRO A 255 4.40 5.26 -11.38
C PRO A 255 3.72 6.31 -10.50
N GLU A 256 2.80 5.84 -9.65
CA GLU A 256 2.17 6.65 -8.60
C GLU A 256 3.22 7.30 -7.67
N TRP A 257 2.83 8.40 -7.02
CA TRP A 257 3.75 9.30 -6.32
C TRP A 257 4.64 8.61 -5.29
N TYR A 258 4.09 7.61 -4.58
CA TYR A 258 4.80 6.86 -3.55
C TYR A 258 5.93 5.98 -4.12
N PHE A 259 5.98 5.73 -5.42
CA PHE A 259 7.10 5.03 -6.07
C PHE A 259 8.11 5.95 -6.75
N LEU A 260 7.87 7.26 -6.81
CA LEU A 260 8.71 8.17 -7.60
C LEU A 260 10.16 8.23 -7.14
N PHE A 261 10.43 8.10 -5.83
CA PHE A 261 11.81 8.10 -5.32
C PHE A 261 12.60 6.89 -5.84
N ALA A 262 12.01 5.70 -5.83
CA ALA A 262 12.64 4.48 -6.32
C ALA A 262 12.77 4.51 -7.85
N TYR A 263 11.77 5.05 -8.54
CA TYR A 263 11.82 5.27 -9.98
C TYR A 263 12.91 6.26 -10.39
N ALA A 264 13.15 7.31 -9.60
CA ALA A 264 14.25 8.24 -9.84
C ALA A 264 15.61 7.56 -9.67
N ILE A 265 15.78 6.72 -8.63
CA ILE A 265 17.00 5.91 -8.44
C ILE A 265 17.22 4.98 -9.64
N LEU A 266 16.20 4.24 -10.06
CA LEU A 266 16.25 3.35 -11.22
C LEU A 266 16.72 4.09 -12.50
N ARG A 267 16.21 5.30 -12.76
CA ARG A 267 16.60 6.07 -13.94
C ARG A 267 17.96 6.75 -13.83
N SER A 268 18.53 6.83 -12.64
CA SER A 268 19.83 7.49 -12.43
C SER A 268 21.00 6.66 -12.97
N ILE A 269 20.79 5.35 -13.17
CA ILE A 269 21.81 4.43 -13.65
C ILE A 269 21.53 4.12 -15.14
N PRO A 270 22.44 4.46 -16.07
CA PRO A 270 22.28 4.18 -17.50
C PRO A 270 22.62 2.71 -17.85
N ASN A 271 22.18 1.77 -17.01
CA ASN A 271 22.36 0.34 -17.17
C ASN A 271 21.05 -0.36 -16.76
N LYS A 272 20.60 -1.35 -17.54
CA LYS A 272 19.32 -2.03 -17.23
C LYS A 272 19.42 -2.94 -15.99
N LEU A 273 20.60 -3.48 -15.70
CA LEU A 273 20.85 -4.39 -14.58
C LEU A 273 21.30 -3.66 -13.30
N GLY A 274 22.14 -2.64 -13.44
CA GLY A 274 22.67 -1.83 -12.33
C GLY A 274 21.64 -0.86 -11.77
#